data_AF-V4P4N7-F1
#
_entry.id   AF-V4P4N7-F1
#
_cell.length_a   1.000
_cell.length_b   1.000
_cell.length_c   1.000
_cell.angle_alpha   90.00
_cell.angle_beta   90.00
_cell.angle_gamma   90.00
#
_symmetry.space_group_name_H-M   'P 1'
#
loop_
_entity.id
_entity.type
_entity.pdbx_description
1 polymer ?
#
loop_
_entity_poly.entity_id
_entity_poly.type
_entity_poly.pdbx_seq_one_letter_code
_entity_poly.pdbx_strand_id
1 'polypeptide(L)'
;MAIFEKDGVTLIPELADDVILRSNLLDCPVCGRDQVAAVLRALEGIYLSATDIFRKHLASRDYIVTLAILASDARFEIIIVGVRDDSGWISTVIMNHESKETNTELAALLNAKLSRQLVRSLAIAKPATE
;
A
#
# COMPACT_ATOMS: atom_id res chain seq x y z
N MET A 1 27.05 -3.89 10.74
CA MET A 1 25.89 -3.00 10.50
C MET A 1 24.93 -3.79 9.63
N ALA A 2 23.87 -4.36 10.21
CA ALA A 2 22.94 -5.19 9.44
C ALA A 2 22.08 -4.26 8.59
N ILE A 3 22.17 -4.41 7.27
CA ILE A 3 21.24 -3.81 6.32
C ILE A 3 19.96 -4.63 6.48
N PHE A 4 18.95 -4.08 7.13
CA PHE A 4 17.62 -4.68 7.11
C PHE A 4 17.08 -4.48 5.70
N GLU A 5 17.22 -5.49 4.84
CA GLU A 5 16.43 -5.55 3.61
C GLU A 5 14.96 -5.46 4.04
N LYS A 6 14.30 -4.35 3.66
CA LYS A 6 12.85 -4.29 3.65
C LYS A 6 12.41 -5.26 2.56
N ASP A 7 12.29 -6.54 2.89
CA ASP A 7 11.54 -7.52 2.11
C ASP A 7 10.03 -7.23 2.22
N GLY A 8 9.68 -5.96 1.98
CA GLY A 8 8.30 -5.50 1.93
C GLY A 8 7.68 -5.86 0.60
N VAL A 9 6.36 -6.06 0.62
CA VAL A 9 5.51 -6.33 -0.55
C VAL A 9 5.59 -5.21 -1.56
N THR A 10 6.61 -5.24 -2.43
CA THR A 10 6.68 -4.29 -3.53
C THR A 10 5.95 -4.86 -4.72
N LEU A 11 4.60 -4.82 -4.70
CA LEU A 11 3.76 -5.12 -5.87
C LEU A 11 3.84 -4.03 -6.95
N ILE A 12 4.37 -2.85 -6.60
CA ILE A 12 4.46 -1.66 -7.45
C ILE A 12 5.06 -1.91 -8.86
N PRO A 13 6.12 -2.71 -9.02
CA PRO A 13 6.70 -2.99 -10.33
C PRO A 13 5.76 -3.78 -11.24
N GLU A 14 4.80 -4.51 -10.66
CA GLU A 14 3.93 -5.48 -11.32
C GLU A 14 2.52 -4.94 -11.57
N LEU A 15 2.25 -3.69 -11.21
CA LEU A 15 0.94 -3.06 -11.39
C LEU A 15 0.69 -2.67 -12.85
N ALA A 16 -0.52 -2.96 -13.33
CA ALA A 16 -1.05 -2.39 -14.57
C ALA A 16 -1.24 -0.87 -14.44
N ASP A 17 -1.27 -0.16 -15.57
CA ASP A 17 -1.41 1.30 -15.57
C ASP A 17 -2.77 1.76 -15.02
N ASP A 18 -3.82 0.98 -15.24
CA ASP A 18 -5.21 1.22 -14.81
C ASP A 18 -5.60 0.46 -13.53
N VAL A 19 -4.60 -0.04 -12.78
CA VAL A 19 -4.82 -0.85 -11.58
C VAL A 19 -5.79 -0.22 -10.58
N ILE A 20 -6.60 -1.06 -9.93
CA ILE A 20 -7.53 -0.66 -8.88
C ILE A 20 -7.08 -1.23 -7.53
N LEU A 21 -6.88 -0.36 -6.54
CA LEU A 21 -6.71 -0.74 -5.15
C LEU A 21 -8.04 -0.65 -4.40
N ARG A 22 -8.42 -1.75 -3.74
CA ARG A 22 -9.50 -1.82 -2.76
C ARG A 22 -8.93 -2.14 -1.40
N SER A 23 -9.27 -1.36 -0.40
CA SER A 23 -8.84 -1.61 0.97
C SER A 23 -9.93 -1.26 1.96
N ASN A 24 -9.96 -1.99 3.08
CA ASN A 24 -10.79 -1.69 4.23
C ASN A 24 -10.39 -0.38 4.96
N LEU A 25 -9.27 0.24 4.60
CA LEU A 25 -8.81 1.54 5.12
C LEU A 25 -9.27 2.73 4.27
N LEU A 26 -9.88 2.49 3.10
CA LEU A 26 -10.24 3.52 2.14
C LEU A 26 -11.75 3.56 1.95
N ASP A 27 -12.32 4.77 1.93
CA ASP A 27 -13.76 4.95 1.71
C ASP A 27 -14.18 4.62 0.26
N CYS A 28 -13.26 4.78 -0.69
CA CYS A 28 -13.47 4.48 -2.10
C CYS A 28 -12.25 3.76 -2.71
N PRO A 29 -12.44 2.98 -3.79
CA PRO A 29 -11.33 2.41 -4.53
C PRO A 29 -10.42 3.49 -5.11
N VAL A 30 -9.12 3.22 -5.13
CA VAL A 30 -8.11 4.09 -5.75
C VAL A 30 -7.73 3.49 -7.09
N CYS A 31 -7.79 4.27 -8.15
CA CYS A 31 -7.51 3.83 -9.51
C CYS A 31 -6.26 4.51 -10.08
N GLY A 32 -5.53 3.78 -10.92
CA GLY A 32 -4.33 4.25 -11.60
C GLY A 32 -3.04 3.89 -10.86
N ARG A 33 -2.03 3.46 -11.62
CA ARG A 33 -0.76 2.96 -11.10
C ARG A 33 -0.08 3.92 -10.14
N ASP A 34 0.00 5.20 -10.50
CA ASP A 34 0.69 6.20 -9.69
C ASP A 34 -0.02 6.46 -8.36
N GLN A 35 -1.35 6.53 -8.40
CA GLN A 35 -2.18 6.75 -7.21
C GLN A 35 -2.10 5.54 -6.28
N VAL A 36 -2.21 4.32 -6.83
CA VAL A 36 -2.06 3.09 -6.05
C VAL A 36 -0.66 2.99 -5.46
N ALA A 37 0.39 3.26 -6.23
CA ALA A 37 1.77 3.26 -5.75
C ALA A 37 2.00 4.29 -4.63
N ALA A 38 1.38 5.47 -4.72
CA ALA A 38 1.45 6.48 -3.66
C ALA A 38 0.83 5.98 -2.35
N VAL A 39 -0.34 5.32 -2.42
CA VAL A 39 -0.99 4.72 -1.23
C VAL A 39 -0.15 3.60 -0.63
N LEU A 40 0.36 2.68 -1.45
CA LEU A 40 1.21 1.58 -0.97
C LEU A 40 2.49 2.10 -0.29
N ARG A 41 3.20 3.05 -0.90
CA ARG A 41 4.37 3.70 -0.28
C ARG A 41 4.01 4.49 0.98
N ALA A 42 2.81 5.07 1.03
CA ALA A 42 2.32 5.76 2.22
C ALA A 42 2.20 4.77 3.39
N LEU A 43 1.55 3.63 3.16
CA LEU A 43 1.39 2.54 4.12
C LEU A 43 2.72 1.93 4.57
N GLU A 44 3.63 1.62 3.63
CA GLU A 44 4.98 1.11 3.95
C GLU A 44 5.81 2.03 4.85
N GLY A 45 5.54 3.33 4.83
CA GLY A 45 6.18 4.30 5.71
C GLY A 45 5.39 4.60 6.99
N ILE A 46 4.21 4.00 7.18
CA ILE A 46 3.49 3.97 8.46
C ILE A 46 3.99 2.77 9.28
N TYR A 47 4.23 1.64 8.64
CA TYR A 47 4.76 0.46 9.30
C TYR A 47 6.22 0.66 9.72
N LEU A 48 6.53 0.27 10.97
CA LEU A 48 7.89 0.14 11.45
C LEU A 48 8.59 -1.01 10.73
N SER A 49 7.91 -2.14 10.58
CA SER A 49 8.32 -3.26 9.75
C SER A 49 7.10 -3.93 9.11
N ALA A 50 7.33 -4.58 7.97
CA ALA A 50 6.35 -5.40 7.29
C ALA A 50 7.11 -6.59 6.68
N THR A 51 6.67 -7.81 6.98
CA THR A 51 7.35 -9.04 6.55
C THR A 51 6.33 -10.03 6.04
N ASP A 52 6.58 -10.56 4.84
CA ASP A 52 5.74 -11.61 4.26
C ASP A 52 5.94 -12.93 4.99
N ILE A 53 4.87 -13.42 5.60
CA ILE A 53 4.83 -14.69 6.31
C ILE A 53 4.23 -15.81 5.46
N PHE A 54 3.51 -15.44 4.40
CA PHE A 54 2.98 -16.38 3.42
C PHE A 54 2.86 -15.71 2.05
N ARG A 55 3.26 -16.43 1.01
CA ARG A 55 3.04 -16.03 -0.39
C ARG A 55 2.70 -17.26 -1.22
N LYS A 56 1.63 -17.16 -2.01
CA LYS A 56 1.22 -18.22 -2.93
C LYS A 56 0.62 -17.64 -4.20
N HIS A 57 1.13 -18.09 -5.33
CA HIS A 57 0.53 -17.83 -6.63
C HIS A 57 -0.47 -18.95 -6.98
N LEU A 58 -1.68 -18.59 -7.41
CA LEU A 58 -2.72 -19.51 -7.84
C LEU A 58 -3.48 -18.92 -9.03
N ALA A 59 -3.29 -19.49 -10.21
CA ALA A 59 -3.87 -19.02 -11.46
C ALA A 59 -3.58 -17.51 -11.66
N SER A 60 -4.59 -16.68 -11.85
CA SER A 60 -4.43 -15.23 -12.03
C SER A 60 -4.31 -14.46 -10.71
N ARG A 61 -3.95 -15.10 -9.58
CA ARG A 61 -3.95 -14.46 -8.26
C ARG A 61 -2.68 -14.70 -7.46
N ASP A 62 -2.18 -13.63 -6.88
CA ASP A 62 -1.12 -13.62 -5.88
C ASP A 62 -1.72 -13.39 -4.50
N TYR A 63 -1.63 -14.40 -3.64
CA TYR A 63 -2.05 -14.34 -2.24
C TYR A 63 -0.85 -14.09 -1.36
N ILE A 64 -0.87 -12.99 -0.60
CA ILE A 64 0.22 -12.60 0.29
C ILE A 64 -0.38 -12.32 1.67
N VAL A 65 0.25 -12.87 2.70
CA VAL A 65 -0.02 -12.49 4.09
C VAL A 65 1.25 -11.86 4.64
N THR A 66 1.11 -10.64 5.12
CA THR A 66 2.20 -9.83 5.65
C THR A 66 1.93 -9.54 7.11
N LEU A 67 2.89 -9.84 7.98
CA LEU A 67 2.88 -9.38 9.36
C LEU A 67 3.48 -7.97 9.41
N ALA A 68 2.69 -6.99 9.84
CA ALA A 68 3.12 -5.61 9.99
C ALA A 68 3.18 -5.21 11.47
N ILE A 69 4.13 -4.32 11.78
CA ILE A 69 4.36 -3.76 13.11
C ILE A 69 4.33 -2.24 13.01
N LEU A 70 3.62 -1.58 13.93
CA LEU A 70 3.59 -0.12 14.06
C LEU A 70 4.67 0.40 15.02
N ALA A 71 4.88 1.71 14.99
CA ALA A 71 5.71 2.39 15.98
C ALA A 71 5.18 2.24 17.41
N SER A 72 3.89 1.95 17.59
CA SER A 72 3.26 1.61 18.87
C SER A 72 3.52 0.17 19.33
N ASP A 73 4.32 -0.62 18.59
CA ASP A 73 4.55 -2.07 18.76
C ASP A 73 3.30 -2.95 18.56
N ALA A 74 2.18 -2.34 18.12
CA ALA A 74 1.01 -3.08 17.69
C ALA A 74 1.35 -3.93 16.45
N ARG A 75 0.94 -5.21 16.48
CA ARG A 75 1.16 -6.19 15.41
C ARG A 75 -0.15 -6.64 14.82
N PHE A 76 -0.20 -6.79 13.50
CA PHE A 76 -1.39 -7.28 12.80
C PHE A 76 -1.01 -7.90 11.46
N GLU A 77 -1.90 -8.73 10.96
CA GLU A 77 -1.79 -9.28 9.61
C GLU A 77 -2.46 -8.37 8.58
N ILE A 78 -1.83 -8.32 7.42
CA ILE A 78 -2.34 -7.72 6.20
C ILE A 78 -2.50 -8.84 5.18
N ILE A 79 -3.72 -9.02 4.70
CA ILE A 79 -4.04 -9.95 3.63
C ILE A 79 -4.07 -9.14 2.33
N ILE A 80 -3.19 -9.48 1.40
CA ILE A 80 -3.07 -8.82 0.10
C ILE A 80 -3.36 -9.85 -0.99
N VAL A 81 -4.24 -9.48 -1.92
CA VAL A 81 -4.55 -10.27 -3.10
C VAL A 81 -4.30 -9.41 -4.32
N GLY A 82 -3.27 -9.76 -5.09
CA GLY A 82 -3.06 -9.23 -6.44
C GLY A 82 -3.81 -10.09 -7.45
N VAL A 83 -4.66 -9.49 -8.27
CA VAL A 83 -5.35 -10.16 -9.38
C VAL A 83 -4.72 -9.67 -10.68
N ARG A 84 -4.28 -10.62 -11.50
CA ARG A 84 -3.68 -10.37 -12.80
C ARG A 84 -4.71 -10.40 -13.91
N ASP A 85 -4.54 -9.51 -14.88
CA ASP A 85 -5.24 -9.57 -16.16
C ASP A 85 -4.61 -10.59 -17.13
N ASP A 86 -5.18 -10.68 -18.34
CA ASP A 86 -4.71 -11.59 -19.40
C ASP A 86 -3.32 -11.20 -19.93
N SER A 87 -2.88 -9.97 -19.68
CA SER A 87 -1.52 -9.50 -20.03
C SER A 87 -0.49 -9.87 -18.96
N GLY A 88 -0.93 -10.47 -17.84
CA GLY A 88 -0.07 -10.87 -16.73
C GLY A 88 0.25 -9.75 -15.73
N TRP A 89 -0.32 -8.54 -15.90
CA TRP A 89 -0.12 -7.42 -14.99
C TRP A 89 -1.18 -7.42 -13.89
N ILE A 90 -0.83 -6.92 -12.71
CA ILE A 90 -1.77 -6.81 -11.60
C ILE A 90 -2.74 -5.66 -11.87
N SER A 91 -3.96 -5.99 -12.27
CA SER A 91 -5.04 -5.05 -12.57
C SER A 91 -5.91 -4.73 -11.36
N THR A 92 -5.88 -5.58 -10.31
CA THR A 92 -6.57 -5.29 -9.05
C THR A 92 -5.73 -5.70 -7.85
N VAL A 93 -5.65 -4.84 -6.84
CA VAL A 93 -5.07 -5.13 -5.53
C VAL A 93 -6.19 -5.05 -4.49
N ILE A 94 -6.38 -6.11 -3.72
CA ILE A 94 -7.29 -6.14 -2.57
C ILE A 94 -6.44 -6.26 -1.33
N MET A 95 -6.59 -5.34 -0.37
CA MET A 95 -5.75 -5.31 0.82
C MET A 95 -6.60 -5.09 2.08
N ASN A 96 -6.60 -6.08 2.96
CA ASN A 96 -7.37 -6.08 4.19
C ASN A 96 -6.46 -6.16 5.40
N HIS A 97 -6.75 -5.33 6.40
CA HIS A 97 -6.08 -5.29 7.69
C HIS A 97 -7.00 -5.90 8.75
N GLU A 98 -6.51 -6.89 9.49
CA GLU A 98 -7.36 -7.77 10.31
C GLU A 98 -8.01 -7.05 11.51
N SER A 99 -7.31 -6.11 12.14
CA SER A 99 -7.74 -5.51 13.41
C SER A 99 -8.58 -4.23 13.23
N LYS A 100 -9.83 -4.23 13.72
CA LYS A 100 -10.72 -3.04 13.66
C LYS A 100 -10.17 -1.82 14.42
N GLU A 101 -9.56 -2.04 15.59
CA GLU A 101 -8.95 -0.95 16.37
C GLU A 101 -7.78 -0.34 15.60
N THR A 102 -6.94 -1.20 15.03
CA THR A 102 -5.80 -0.78 14.20
C THR A 102 -6.25 -0.12 12.90
N ASN A 103 -7.40 -0.51 12.33
CA ASN A 103 -7.91 0.09 11.09
C ASN A 103 -8.26 1.57 11.25
N THR A 104 -8.77 1.98 12.40
CA THR A 104 -9.12 3.39 12.65
C THR A 104 -7.87 4.26 12.76
N GLU A 105 -6.87 3.78 13.51
CA GLU A 105 -5.56 4.43 13.63
C GLU A 105 -4.85 4.50 12.26
N LEU A 106 -4.82 3.39 11.52
CA LEU A 106 -4.19 3.30 10.20
C LEU A 106 -4.85 4.22 9.19
N ALA A 107 -6.19 4.27 9.13
CA ALA A 107 -6.90 5.16 8.23
C ALA A 107 -6.58 6.64 8.53
N ALA A 108 -6.53 7.01 9.81
CA ALA A 108 -6.16 8.36 10.23
C ALA A 108 -4.70 8.72 9.85
N LEU A 109 -3.76 7.80 10.09
CA LEU A 109 -2.36 7.98 9.72
C LEU A 109 -2.16 8.07 8.20
N LEU A 110 -2.86 7.23 7.45
CA LEU A 110 -2.85 7.23 5.99
C LEU A 110 -3.35 8.55 5.43
N ASN A 111 -4.52 9.01 5.86
CA ASN A 111 -5.08 10.29 5.45
C ASN A 111 -4.14 11.46 5.79
N ALA A 112 -3.54 11.48 6.97
CA ALA A 112 -2.58 12.51 7.36
C ALA A 112 -1.30 12.48 6.51
N LYS A 113 -0.87 11.31 6.03
CA LYS A 113 0.34 11.15 5.20
C LYS A 113 0.08 11.55 3.75
N LEU A 114 -1.04 11.12 3.17
CA LEU A 114 -1.46 11.47 1.81
C LEU A 114 -1.76 12.97 1.70
N SER A 115 -2.45 13.56 2.68
CA SER A 115 -2.73 15.00 2.72
C SER A 115 -1.44 15.82 2.75
N ARG A 116 -0.43 15.39 3.52
CA ARG A 116 0.89 16.05 3.54
C ARG A 116 1.64 15.92 2.22
N GLN A 117 1.50 14.80 1.51
CA GLN A 117 2.09 14.62 0.18
C GLN A 117 1.43 15.54 -0.86
N LEU A 118 0.11 15.67 -0.84
CA LEU A 118 -0.65 16.61 -1.69
C LEU A 118 -0.26 18.07 -1.43
N VAL A 119 -0.14 18.48 -0.17
CA VAL A 119 0.30 19.85 0.16
C VAL A 119 1.72 20.11 -0.33
N ARG A 120 2.62 19.13 -0.20
CA ARG A 120 4.01 19.25 -0.70
C ARG A 120 4.06 19.35 -2.23
N SER A 121 3.29 18.54 -2.96
CA SER A 121 3.27 18.62 -4.43
C SER A 121 2.73 19.96 -4.91
N LEU A 122 1.71 20.50 -4.25
CA LEU A 122 1.17 21.84 -4.54
C LEU A 122 2.13 22.98 -4.17
N ALA A 123 2.89 22.84 -3.09
CA ALA A 123 3.88 23.84 -2.66
C ALA A 123 5.08 23.93 -3.62
N ILE A 124 5.46 22.80 -4.25
CA ILE A 124 6.49 22.77 -5.29
C ILE A 124 5.96 23.33 -6.62
N ALA A 125 4.65 23.27 -6.87
CA ALA A 125 4.01 23.71 -8.10
C ALA A 125 3.68 25.22 -8.19
N LYS A 126 4.10 26.05 -7.22
CA LYS A 126 3.95 27.52 -7.36
C LYS A 126 4.94 28.06 -8.43
N PRO A 127 4.52 29.04 -9.25
CA PRO A 127 4.92 29.16 -10.64
C PRO A 127 6.30 29.79 -10.83
N ALA A 128 6.93 29.43 -11.95
CA ALA A 128 7.90 30.30 -12.61
C ALA A 128 7.21 31.64 -12.93
N THR A 129 7.40 32.62 -12.06
CA THR A 129 7.22 34.04 -12.37
C THR A 129 8.60 34.64 -12.54
N GLU A 130 9.01 34.78 -13.80
CA GLU A 130 9.41 36.06 -14.44
C GLU A 130 9.65 35.83 -15.94
#